data_AF-A0A2S7CQK0-F1
#
_entry.id   AF-A0A2S7CQK0-F1
#
_cell.length_a   1.000
_cell.length_b   1.000
_cell.length_c   1.000
_cell.angle_alpha   90.00
_cell.angle_beta   90.00
_cell.angle_gamma   90.00
#
_symmetry.space_group_name_H-M   'P 1'
#
loop_
_entity.id
_entity.type
_entity.pdbx_description
1 polymer ?
#
loop_
_entity_poly.entity_id
_entity_poly.type
_entity_poly.pdbx_seq_one_letter_code
_entity_poly.pdbx_strand_id
1 'polypeptide(L)' 'MRDPARIDQVLALLEEVWRRDPDLRLGQLIYNAARLREPQLFEVFSIEDSMLQEGLIRYLEKLQRTGSGLLK' A
#
# COMPACT_ATOMS: atom_id res chain seq x y z
N MET A 1 -18.55 -2.05 14.36
CA MET A 1 -18.27 -3.46 14.00
C MET A 1 -17.46 -3.45 12.72
N ARG A 2 -16.45 -4.30 12.58
CA ARG A 2 -15.57 -4.35 11.41
C ARG A 2 -16.32 -5.01 10.24
N ASP A 3 -16.44 -4.35 9.11
CA ASP A 3 -17.07 -4.90 7.89
C ASP A 3 -16.15 -5.93 7.23
N PRO A 4 -16.53 -7.21 7.08
CA PRO A 4 -15.70 -8.20 6.39
C PRO A 4 -15.37 -7.83 4.94
N ALA A 5 -16.23 -7.09 4.24
CA ALA A 5 -16.03 -6.73 2.83
C ALA A 5 -14.77 -5.88 2.58
N ARG A 6 -14.24 -5.23 3.62
CA ARG A 6 -12.99 -4.47 3.53
C ARG A 6 -11.76 -5.36 3.36
N ILE A 7 -11.82 -6.64 3.77
CA ILE A 7 -10.70 -7.57 3.67
C ILE A 7 -10.36 -7.77 2.20
N ASP A 8 -11.37 -8.08 1.37
CA ASP A 8 -11.19 -8.30 -0.07
C ASP A 8 -10.63 -7.07 -0.77
N GLN A 9 -11.07 -5.87 -0.38
CA GLN A 9 -10.57 -4.60 -0.93
C GLN A 9 -9.08 -4.38 -0.62
N VAL A 10 -8.67 -4.64 0.63
CA VAL A 10 -7.26 -4.49 1.04
C VAL A 10 -6.39 -5.55 0.36
N LEU A 11 -6.85 -6.80 0.26
CA LEU A 11 -6.12 -7.88 -0.41
C LEU A 11 -5.95 -7.60 -1.90
N ALA A 12 -6.99 -7.10 -2.59
CA ALA A 12 -6.91 -6.74 -4.01
C ALA A 12 -5.87 -5.64 -4.26
N LEU A 13 -5.83 -4.60 -3.42
CA LEU A 13 -4.85 -3.53 -3.52
C LEU A 13 -3.42 -4.01 -3.18
N LEU A 14 -3.26 -4.85 -2.15
CA LEU A 14 -1.98 -5.45 -1.82
C LEU A 14 -1.45 -6.27 -2.99
N GLU A 15 -2.29 -7.12 -3.58
CA GLU A 15 -1.93 -7.92 -4.74
C GLU A 15 -1.48 -7.05 -5.92
N GLU A 16 -2.26 -6.00 -6.24
CA GLU A 16 -1.92 -5.12 -7.36
C GLU A 16 -0.57 -4.42 -7.15
N VAL A 17 -0.34 -3.83 -5.98
CA VAL A 17 0.92 -3.11 -5.71
C VAL A 17 2.08 -4.09 -5.69
N TRP A 18 1.92 -5.27 -5.08
CA TRP A 18 2.99 -6.25 -4.96
C TRP A 18 3.39 -6.85 -6.31
N ARG A 19 2.42 -7.09 -7.21
CA ARG A 19 2.71 -7.54 -8.59
C ARG A 19 3.50 -6.50 -9.39
N ARG A 20 3.33 -5.20 -9.10
CA ARG A 20 4.05 -4.10 -9.77
C ARG A 20 5.44 -3.84 -9.18
N ASP A 21 5.68 -4.25 -7.93
CA ASP A 21 6.95 -4.10 -7.21
C ASP A 21 7.33 -5.42 -6.51
N PRO A 22 7.64 -6.49 -7.27
CA PRO A 22 7.78 -7.85 -6.75
C PRO A 22 9.04 -8.06 -5.91
N ASP A 23 9.99 -7.12 -5.94
CA ASP A 23 11.24 -7.19 -5.19
C ASP A 23 11.04 -6.91 -3.69
N LEU A 24 9.94 -6.27 -3.31
CA LEU A 24 9.60 -6.07 -1.91
C LEU A 24 9.03 -7.35 -1.29
N ARG A 25 9.41 -7.64 -0.04
CA ARG A 25 8.67 -8.63 0.78
C ARG A 25 7.38 -8.02 1.29
N LEU A 26 6.35 -8.83 1.53
CA LEU A 26 5.04 -8.37 2.01
C LEU A 26 5.11 -7.41 3.20
N GLY A 27 5.92 -7.73 4.21
CA GLY A 27 6.08 -6.86 5.39
C GLY A 27 6.66 -5.48 5.06
N GLN A 28 7.57 -5.39 4.08
CA GLN A 28 8.13 -4.11 3.62
C GLN A 28 7.10 -3.32 2.84
N LEU A 29 6.30 -3.99 1.98
CA LEU A 29 5.19 -3.36 1.27
C LEU A 29 4.19 -2.71 2.24
N ILE A 30 3.73 -3.47 3.24
CA ILE A 30 2.80 -2.97 4.26
C ILE A 30 3.40 -1.78 5.01
N TYR A 31 4.64 -1.90 5.49
CA TYR A 31 5.33 -0.83 6.21
C TYR A 31 5.48 0.44 5.35
N ASN A 32 5.86 0.29 4.08
CA ASN A 32 6.03 1.44 3.18
C ASN A 32 4.70 2.11 2.85
N ALA A 33 3.66 1.33 2.55
CA ALA A 33 2.31 1.86 2.31
C ALA A 33 1.77 2.60 3.55
N ALA A 34 1.93 2.00 4.73
CA ALA A 34 1.56 2.60 6.01
C ALA A 34 2.24 3.98 6.22
N ARG A 35 3.54 4.07 5.95
CA ARG A 35 4.29 5.34 6.07
C ARG A 35 3.98 6.37 5.00
N LEU A 36 3.54 5.96 3.81
CA LEU A 36 3.04 6.91 2.80
C LEU A 36 1.76 7.61 3.27
N ARG A 37 0.95 6.93 4.10
CA ARG A 37 -0.24 7.52 4.71
C ARG A 37 0.05 8.28 6.00
N GLU A 38 0.93 7.74 6.83
CA GLU A 38 1.32 8.31 8.12
C GLU A 38 2.86 8.36 8.23
N PRO A 39 3.49 9.46 7.77
CA PRO A 39 4.96 9.55 7.70
C PRO A 39 5.68 9.39 9.04
N GLN A 40 4.97 9.76 10.13
CA GLN A 40 5.43 9.70 11.52
C GLN A 40 5.15 8.33 12.19
N LEU A 41 4.62 7.36 11.46
CA LEU A 41 4.27 6.05 11.99
C LEU A 41 5.50 5.36 12.59
N PHE A 42 5.44 5.09 13.89
CA PHE A 42 6.49 4.38 14.62
C PHE A 42 6.28 2.86 14.61
N GLU A 43 5.02 2.41 14.71
CA GLU A 43 4.67 1.00 14.83
C GLU A 43 3.55 0.60 13.87
N VAL A 44 3.88 -0.25 12.90
CA VAL A 44 2.93 -0.72 11.88
C VAL A 44 1.84 -1.63 12.44
N PHE A 45 2.06 -2.24 13.61
CA PHE A 45 1.09 -3.14 14.24
C PHE A 45 -0.26 -2.47 14.52
N SER A 46 -0.24 -1.15 14.80
CA SER A 46 -1.42 -0.39 15.21
C SER A 46 -2.14 0.30 14.06
N ILE A 47 -1.72 0.12 12.81
CA ILE A 47 -2.37 0.80 11.68
C ILE A 47 -3.76 0.24 11.42
N GLU A 48 -4.72 1.13 11.14
CA GLU A 48 -6.06 0.73 10.73
C GLU A 48 -6.09 0.31 9.25
N ASP A 49 -6.97 -0.65 8.90
CA ASP A 49 -7.13 -1.14 7.53
C ASP A 49 -7.40 -0.02 6.51
N SER A 50 -8.18 1.00 6.90
CA SER A 50 -8.49 2.18 6.09
C SER A 50 -7.23 3.01 5.79
N MET A 51 -6.37 3.20 6.79
CA MET A 51 -5.11 3.91 6.62
C MET A 51 -4.13 3.13 5.74
N LEU A 52 -4.06 1.81 5.93
CA LEU A 52 -3.25 0.95 5.06
C LEU A 52 -3.77 1.01 3.61
N GLN A 53 -5.08 0.95 3.40
CA GLN A 53 -5.73 1.07 2.10
C GLN A 53 -5.37 2.39 1.40
N GLU A 54 -5.50 3.54 2.09
CA GLU A 54 -5.08 4.83 1.55
C GLU A 54 -3.58 4.88 1.22
N GLY A 55 -2.75 4.24 2.06
CA GLY A 55 -1.32 4.09 1.83
C GLY A 55 -0.99 3.31 0.56
N LEU A 56 -1.69 2.19 0.33
CA LEU A 56 -1.54 1.36 -0.87
C LEU A 56 -1.96 2.10 -2.14
N ILE A 57 -3.05 2.87 -2.07
CA ILE A 57 -3.50 3.73 -3.19
C ILE A 57 -2.40 4.75 -3.54
N ARG A 58 -1.85 5.45 -2.54
CA ARG A 58 -0.74 6.41 -2.75
C ARG A 58 0.51 5.72 -3.32
N TYR A 59 0.80 4.50 -2.87
CA TYR A 59 1.91 3.71 -3.40
C TYR A 59 1.68 3.41 -4.90
N LEU A 60 0.48 2.95 -5.25
CA LEU A 60 0.10 2.63 -6.62
C LEU A 60 0.23 3.86 -7.54
N GLU A 61 -0.26 5.01 -7.11
CA GLU A 61 -0.09 6.30 -7.82
C GLU A 61 1.39 6.64 -8.02
N LYS A 62 2.23 6.42 -7.01
CA LYS A 62 3.67 6.64 -7.10
C LYS A 62 4.32 5.72 -8.13
N LEU A 63 3.97 4.44 -8.16
CA LEU A 63 4.47 3.50 -9.16
C LEU A 63 4.07 3.89 -10.58
N GLN A 64 2.82 4.34 -10.78
CA GLN A 64 2.33 4.79 -12.08
C GLN A 64 3.08 6.04 -12.57
N ARG A 65 3.39 6.99 -11.67
CA ARG A 65 4.19 8.18 -12.00
C ARG A 65 5.63 7.83 -12.38
N THR A 66 6.26 6.90 -11.68
CA THR A 66 7.63 6.44 -11.98
C THR A 66 7.69 5.68 -13.31
N GLY A 67 6.71 4.83 -13.59
CA GLY A 67 6.62 4.09 -14.86
C GLY A 67 6.35 4.98 -16.08
N SER A 68 5.57 6.06 -15.92
CA SER A 68 5.31 7.02 -17.00
C SER A 68 6.50 7.92 -17.35
N GLY A 69 7.56 7.94 -16.54
CA GLY A 69 8.76 8.75 -16.76
C GLY A 69 9.80 8.14 -17.70
N LEU A 70 9.69 6.84 -18.04
CA LEU A 70 10.62 6.13 -18.93
C LEU A 70 10.27 6.21 -20.43
N LEU A 71 9.25 6.98 -20.82
CA LEU A 71 8.84 7.20 -22.21
C LEU A 71 9.15 8.63 -22.72
N LYS A 72 10.30 9.19 -22.36
CA LYS A 72 10.83 10.38 -23.02
C LYS A 72 12.25 10.16 -23.50
#